data_AF-A0A928DCE9-F1
#
_entry.id   AF-A0A928DCE9-F1
#
_cell.length_a   1.000
_cell.length_b   1.000
_cell.length_c   1.000
_cell.angle_alpha   90.00
_cell.angle_beta   90.00
_cell.angle_gamma   90.00
#
_symmetry.space_group_name_H-M   'P 1'
#
loop_
_entity.id
_entity.type
_entity.pdbx_description
1 polymer ?
#
loop_
_entity_poly.entity_id
_entity_poly.type
_entity_poly.pdbx_seq_one_letter_code
_entity_poly.pdbx_strand_id
1 'polypeptide(L)'
;TIHQSKGMEWPVVILPWLVDTIFPSARSVEDGNLDEERRLFYVAVTRAKDRLYLSVPRSKKTADGGACPVEPSQFVREIPPEMYNEHEVRSVSPAYEKPRPRGDRWGGWGGGSSSSRSKPQTTWRTEWRR
;
A
#
# COMPACT_ATOMS: atom_id res chain seq x y z
N THR A 1 -10.22 -9.62 -7.22
CA THR A 1 -9.37 -8.86 -8.16
C THR A 1 -10.19 -7.74 -8.81
N ILE A 2 -9.59 -6.71 -9.44
CA ILE A 2 -10.37 -5.62 -10.08
C ILE A 2 -11.39 -6.17 -11.07
N HIS A 3 -11.01 -7.20 -11.85
CA HIS A 3 -11.90 -7.89 -12.78
C HIS A 3 -13.19 -8.46 -12.14
N GLN A 4 -13.12 -8.90 -10.88
CA GLN A 4 -14.26 -9.45 -10.14
C GLN A 4 -15.15 -8.38 -9.52
N SER A 5 -14.73 -7.10 -9.55
CA SER A 5 -15.46 -6.00 -8.92
C SER A 5 -16.61 -5.46 -9.79
N LYS A 6 -16.73 -5.93 -11.03
CA LYS A 6 -17.73 -5.44 -11.99
C LYS A 6 -19.15 -5.65 -11.47
N GLY A 7 -19.93 -4.58 -11.40
CA GLY A 7 -21.33 -4.61 -10.95
C GLY A 7 -21.51 -4.57 -9.42
N MET A 8 -20.42 -4.55 -8.65
CA MET A 8 -20.45 -4.34 -7.21
C MET A 8 -20.04 -2.90 -6.89
N GLU A 9 -20.44 -2.40 -5.73
CA GLU A 9 -20.06 -1.07 -5.23
C GLU A 9 -19.90 -1.15 -3.71
N TRP A 10 -18.97 -0.37 -3.15
CA TRP A 10 -18.69 -0.38 -1.72
C TRP A 10 -18.63 1.04 -1.15
N PRO A 11 -19.00 1.23 0.13
CA PRO A 11 -18.81 2.49 0.84
C PRO A 11 -17.36 2.98 0.77
N VAL A 12 -16.41 2.04 0.97
CA VAL A 12 -14.99 2.31 0.99
C VAL A 12 -14.26 1.34 0.08
N VAL A 13 -13.38 1.87 -0.79
CA VAL A 13 -12.48 1.08 -1.65
C VAL A 13 -11.04 1.47 -1.36
N ILE A 14 -10.16 0.47 -1.27
CA ILE A 14 -8.72 0.67 -1.09
C ILE A 14 -8.00 0.02 -2.28
N LEU A 15 -7.22 0.81 -3.01
CA LEU A 15 -6.36 0.38 -4.12
C LEU A 15 -4.89 0.41 -3.67
N PRO A 16 -4.35 -0.75 -3.24
CA PRO A 16 -2.96 -0.85 -2.86
C PRO A 16 -2.05 -0.93 -4.09
N TRP A 17 -0.75 -0.70 -3.87
CA TRP A 17 0.31 -0.96 -4.85
C TRP A 17 0.14 -0.25 -6.21
N LEU A 18 -0.29 1.02 -6.18
CA LEU A 18 -0.33 1.88 -7.36
C LEU A 18 1.08 2.41 -7.69
N VAL A 19 1.95 1.48 -8.05
CA VAL A 19 3.38 1.68 -8.26
C VAL A 19 3.70 1.42 -9.72
N ASP A 20 4.62 2.21 -10.27
CA ASP A 20 5.09 2.00 -11.62
C ASP A 20 5.69 0.59 -11.78
N THR A 21 5.56 -0.03 -12.95
CA THR A 21 5.85 -1.45 -13.24
C THR A 21 4.94 -2.50 -12.60
N ILE A 22 4.13 -2.15 -11.59
CA ILE A 22 3.16 -3.06 -10.94
C ILE A 22 1.76 -2.77 -11.45
N PHE A 23 1.36 -1.50 -11.48
CA PHE A 23 0.07 -1.05 -11.99
C PHE A 23 0.23 0.33 -12.63
N PRO A 24 0.29 0.45 -13.96
CA PRO A 24 0.16 -0.62 -14.95
C PRO A 24 1.30 -1.65 -14.85
N SER A 25 1.01 -2.90 -15.20
CA SER A 25 2.07 -3.92 -15.23
C SER A 25 3.10 -3.59 -16.30
N ALA A 26 4.38 -3.87 -16.02
CA ALA A 26 5.48 -3.60 -16.97
C ALA A 26 5.22 -4.21 -18.36
N ARG A 27 4.63 -5.42 -18.39
CA ARG A 27 4.23 -6.08 -19.63
C ARG A 27 3.18 -5.30 -20.40
N SER A 28 2.15 -4.78 -19.75
CA SER A 28 1.11 -3.97 -20.41
C SER A 28 1.68 -2.66 -20.96
N VAL A 29 2.73 -2.11 -20.34
CA VAL A 29 3.46 -0.93 -20.86
C VAL A 29 4.23 -1.31 -22.13
N GLU A 30 4.98 -2.41 -22.10
CA GLU A 30 5.78 -2.89 -23.24
C GLU A 30 4.91 -3.30 -24.44
N ASP A 31 3.82 -4.02 -24.18
CA ASP A 31 2.86 -4.47 -25.19
C ASP A 31 1.96 -3.32 -25.72
N GLY A 32 2.09 -2.11 -25.17
CA GLY A 32 1.27 -0.94 -25.53
C GLY A 32 -0.20 -1.06 -25.13
N ASN A 33 -0.57 -2.05 -24.32
CA ASN A 33 -1.94 -2.33 -23.89
C ASN A 33 -2.32 -1.57 -22.60
N LEU A 34 -1.92 -0.30 -22.52
CA LEU A 34 -2.19 0.55 -21.36
C LEU A 34 -3.67 0.87 -21.19
N ASP A 35 -4.44 0.83 -22.28
CA ASP A 35 -5.87 1.14 -22.26
C ASP A 35 -6.68 0.16 -21.41
N GLU A 36 -6.31 -1.12 -21.39
CA GLU A 36 -7.00 -2.11 -20.56
C GLU A 36 -6.72 -1.87 -19.07
N GLU A 37 -5.45 -1.64 -18.70
CA GLU A 37 -5.08 -1.29 -17.31
C GLU A 37 -5.74 0.02 -16.86
N ARG A 38 -5.85 1.01 -17.75
CA ARG A 38 -6.56 2.27 -17.52
C ARG A 38 -8.05 2.05 -17.29
N ARG A 39 -8.69 1.15 -18.06
CA ARG A 39 -10.09 0.75 -17.84
C ARG A 39 -10.26 0.07 -16.49
N LEU A 40 -9.32 -0.80 -16.10
CA LEU A 40 -9.35 -1.43 -14.78
C LEU A 40 -9.24 -0.39 -13.66
N PHE A 41 -8.32 0.56 -13.78
CA PHE A 41 -8.19 1.66 -12.82
C PHE A 41 -9.51 2.44 -12.70
N TYR A 42 -10.08 2.85 -13.82
CA TYR A 42 -11.35 3.57 -13.86
C TYR A 42 -12.49 2.78 -13.22
N VAL A 43 -12.61 1.49 -13.54
CA VAL A 43 -13.61 0.61 -12.93
C VAL A 43 -13.42 0.58 -11.42
N ALA A 44 -12.20 0.40 -10.94
CA ALA A 44 -11.88 0.31 -9.52
C ALA A 44 -12.19 1.62 -8.75
N VAL A 45 -11.84 2.77 -9.34
CA VAL A 45 -12.13 4.11 -8.80
C VAL A 45 -13.64 4.33 -8.68
N THR A 46 -14.39 3.98 -9.72
CA THR A 46 -15.86 4.14 -9.77
C THR A 46 -16.62 3.16 -8.88
N ARG A 47 -15.96 2.17 -8.26
CA ARG A 47 -16.59 1.29 -7.27
C ARG A 47 -16.78 1.95 -5.90
N ALA A 48 -16.07 3.04 -5.62
CA ALA A 48 -16.13 3.74 -4.35
C ALA A 48 -17.36 4.65 -4.30
N LYS A 49 -18.21 4.48 -3.27
CA LYS A 49 -19.35 5.37 -3.01
C LYS A 49 -18.98 6.58 -2.18
N ASP A 50 -18.33 6.34 -1.03
CA ASP A 50 -18.08 7.38 -0.04
C ASP A 50 -16.60 7.74 0.01
N ARG A 51 -15.71 6.74 0.02
CA ARG A 51 -14.26 6.96 0.18
C ARG A 51 -13.43 6.06 -0.70
N LEU A 52 -12.42 6.65 -1.33
CA LEU A 52 -11.43 5.95 -2.14
C LEU A 52 -10.04 6.19 -1.55
N TYR A 53 -9.33 5.10 -1.28
CA TYR A 53 -7.98 5.07 -0.75
C TYR A 53 -6.99 4.59 -1.81
N LEU A 54 -6.10 5.48 -2.29
CA LEU A 54 -5.04 5.13 -3.24
C LEU A 54 -3.71 4.99 -2.49
N SER A 55 -2.99 3.88 -2.65
CA SER A 55 -1.77 3.62 -1.88
C SER A 55 -0.55 3.25 -2.73
N VAL A 56 0.56 3.98 -2.54
CA VAL A 56 1.85 3.89 -3.24
C VAL A 56 3.02 3.72 -2.24
N PRO A 57 3.46 2.51 -1.86
CA PRO A 57 4.56 2.36 -0.89
C PRO A 57 5.79 3.19 -1.27
N ARG A 58 6.52 3.76 -0.29
CA ARG A 58 7.75 4.53 -0.57
C ARG A 58 8.90 3.68 -1.14
N SER A 59 8.90 2.39 -0.82
CA SER A 59 9.92 1.45 -1.29
C SER A 59 9.36 0.03 -1.33
N LYS A 60 9.91 -0.77 -2.25
CA LYS A 60 9.69 -2.21 -2.31
C LYS A 60 10.89 -2.94 -1.72
N LYS A 61 10.64 -4.01 -0.98
CA LYS A 61 11.71 -4.91 -0.53
C LYS A 61 12.22 -5.71 -1.71
N THR A 62 13.53 -5.85 -1.81
CA THR A 62 14.19 -6.66 -2.83
C THR A 62 14.52 -8.05 -2.27
N ALA A 63 14.78 -9.02 -3.15
CA ALA A 63 15.01 -10.42 -2.74
C ALA A 63 16.26 -10.59 -1.86
N ASP A 64 17.24 -9.72 -2.04
CA ASP A 64 18.47 -9.58 -1.27
C ASP A 64 18.27 -8.90 0.11
N GLY A 65 17.02 -8.59 0.49
CA GLY A 65 16.70 -7.95 1.77
C GLY A 65 16.90 -6.43 1.78
N GLY A 66 17.33 -5.85 0.65
CA GLY A 66 17.39 -4.41 0.43
C GLY A 66 16.00 -3.77 0.29
N ALA A 67 15.99 -2.44 0.19
CA ALA A 67 14.81 -1.64 -0.13
C ALA A 67 15.13 -0.74 -1.31
N CYS A 68 14.32 -0.85 -2.36
CA CYS A 68 14.44 -0.03 -3.56
C CYS A 68 13.30 1.00 -3.56
N PRO A 69 13.58 2.30 -3.75
CA PRO A 69 12.53 3.30 -3.93
C PRO A 69 11.66 2.94 -5.12
N VAL A 70 10.40 3.34 -5.07
CA VAL A 70 9.48 3.09 -6.16
C VAL A 70 8.76 4.37 -6.55
N GLU A 71 8.48 4.49 -7.84
CA GLU A 71 7.76 5.62 -8.39
C GLU A 71 6.25 5.37 -8.35
N PRO A 72 5.44 6.41 -8.11
CA PRO A 72 4.00 6.32 -8.24
C PRO A 72 3.57 5.94 -9.66
N SER A 73 2.50 5.14 -9.74
CA SER A 73 1.84 4.80 -10.99
C SER A 73 1.55 6.06 -11.83
N GLN A 74 1.72 5.96 -13.15
CA GLN A 74 1.32 7.02 -14.07
C GLN A 74 -0.14 7.48 -13.85
N PHE A 75 -1.04 6.55 -13.53
CA PHE A 75 -2.46 6.85 -13.34
C PHE A 75 -2.71 7.71 -12.11
N VAL A 76 -1.86 7.64 -11.09
CA VAL A 76 -1.94 8.52 -9.91
C VAL A 76 -1.36 9.90 -10.23
N ARG A 77 -0.25 9.94 -10.98
CA ARG A 77 0.41 11.20 -11.38
C ARG A 77 -0.43 12.05 -12.33
N GLU A 78 -1.31 11.42 -13.10
CA GLU A 78 -2.26 12.11 -13.99
C GLU A 78 -3.43 12.78 -13.25
N ILE A 79 -3.67 12.41 -11.99
CA ILE A 79 -4.76 13.03 -11.20
C ILE A 79 -4.29 14.40 -10.72
N PRO A 80 -5.07 15.48 -10.96
CA PRO A 80 -4.73 16.80 -10.46
C PRO A 80 -4.55 16.78 -8.94
N PRO A 81 -3.50 17.42 -8.39
CA PRO A 81 -3.21 17.39 -6.96
C PRO A 81 -4.32 18.02 -6.11
N GLU A 82 -5.13 18.93 -6.66
CA GLU A 82 -6.31 19.47 -5.98
C GLU A 82 -7.43 18.45 -5.73
N MET A 83 -7.39 17.31 -6.42
CA MET A 83 -8.43 16.27 -6.32
C MET A 83 -8.13 15.26 -5.20
N TYR A 84 -7.00 15.32 -4.51
CA TYR A 84 -6.74 14.36 -3.42
C TYR A 84 -5.92 14.96 -2.29
N ASN A 85 -6.11 14.41 -1.10
CA ASN A 85 -5.32 14.76 0.07
C ASN A 85 -4.22 13.72 0.27
N GLU A 86 -2.96 14.15 0.26
CA GLU A 86 -1.84 13.26 0.54
C GLU A 86 -1.72 13.03 2.05
N HIS A 87 -1.68 11.76 2.47
CA HIS A 87 -1.56 11.38 3.87
C HIS A 87 -0.46 10.35 4.07
N GLU A 88 0.57 10.70 4.83
CA GLU A 88 1.63 9.79 5.23
C GLU A 88 1.15 8.90 6.38
N VAL A 89 0.82 7.64 6.12
CA VAL A 89 0.53 6.67 7.20
C VAL A 89 1.86 6.20 7.76
N ARG A 90 2.28 6.78 8.89
CA ARG A 90 3.38 6.22 9.67
C ARG A 90 2.97 4.82 10.10
N SER A 91 3.82 3.82 9.87
CA SER A 91 3.63 2.52 10.51
C SER A 91 3.64 2.77 12.02
N VAL A 92 2.48 2.70 12.64
CA VAL A 92 2.39 2.50 14.08
C VAL A 92 3.01 1.13 14.24
N SER A 93 4.26 1.06 14.72
CA SER A 93 4.73 -0.21 15.27
C SER A 93 3.69 -0.55 16.31
N PRO A 94 2.86 -1.60 16.16
CA PRO A 94 2.31 -2.16 17.36
C PRO A 94 3.56 -2.51 18.14
N ALA A 95 3.77 -1.89 19.29
CA ALA A 95 4.54 -2.56 20.30
C ALA A 95 3.78 -3.87 20.51
N TYR A 96 4.12 -4.88 19.70
CA TYR A 96 3.86 -6.25 20.04
C TYR A 96 4.83 -6.49 21.19
N GLU A 97 4.46 -5.93 22.36
CA GLU A 97 4.95 -6.43 23.62
C GLU A 97 4.52 -7.88 23.60
N LYS A 98 5.48 -8.76 23.32
CA LYS A 98 5.32 -10.19 23.61
C LYS A 98 4.64 -10.25 24.97
N PRO A 99 3.46 -10.87 25.11
CA PRO A 99 2.86 -11.01 26.42
C PRO A 99 3.95 -11.60 27.31
N ARG A 100 4.33 -10.87 28.37
CA ARG A 100 5.29 -11.39 29.33
C ARG A 100 4.71 -12.71 29.79
N PRO A 101 5.40 -13.85 29.60
CA PRO A 101 4.87 -15.13 30.02
C PRO A 101 4.51 -14.98 31.50
N ARG A 102 3.21 -15.13 31.81
CA ARG A 102 2.72 -15.06 33.18
C ARG A 102 3.22 -16.30 33.88
N GLY A 103 4.41 -16.18 34.45
CA GLY A 103 5.02 -17.08 35.42
C GLY A 103 5.04 -18.54 35.03
N ASP A 104 6.14 -18.99 34.42
CA ASP A 104 6.66 -20.32 34.70
C ASP A 104 8.19 -20.32 34.71
N ARG A 105 8.69 -20.92 35.77
CA ARG A 105 10.03 -20.84 36.35
C ARG A 105 10.94 -21.89 35.73
N TRP A 106 11.59 -21.65 34.59
CA TRP A 106 12.67 -22.53 34.11
C TRP A 106 13.77 -21.76 33.35
N GLY A 107 15.01 -21.87 33.87
CA GLY A 107 16.29 -21.91 33.13
C GLY A 107 16.64 -20.74 32.20
N GLY A 108 17.52 -19.86 32.68
CA GLY A 108 17.96 -18.67 31.95
C GLY A 108 18.86 -18.93 30.74
N TRP A 109 18.83 -17.98 29.80
CA TRP A 109 19.90 -17.65 28.87
C TRP A 109 19.87 -16.13 28.65
N GLY A 110 20.95 -15.46 29.03
CA GLY A 110 21.20 -14.06 28.70
C GLY A 110 21.58 -13.90 27.23
N GLY A 111 21.14 -12.81 26.61
CA GLY A 111 21.55 -12.43 25.25
C GLY A 111 20.88 -11.13 24.85
N GLY A 112 21.67 -10.05 24.79
CA GLY A 112 21.23 -8.67 24.70
C GLY A 112 20.37 -8.32 23.48
N SER A 113 19.39 -7.45 23.70
CA SER A 113 18.58 -6.84 22.65
C SER A 113 19.34 -5.69 21.99
N SER A 114 19.88 -5.89 20.78
CA SER A 114 20.17 -4.78 19.87
C SER A 114 18.85 -4.32 19.26
N SER A 115 18.31 -3.19 19.72
CA SER A 115 17.12 -2.56 19.16
C SER A 115 17.44 -2.02 17.75
N SER A 116 17.16 -2.81 16.71
CA SER A 116 17.15 -2.28 15.35
C SER A 116 15.88 -1.45 15.17
N ARG A 117 16.07 -0.14 15.10
CA ARG A 117 15.01 0.86 14.87
C ARG A 117 14.47 0.64 13.45
N SER A 118 13.41 -0.15 13.32
CA SER A 118 12.73 -0.34 12.03
C SER A 118 12.13 1.00 11.59
N LYS A 119 12.60 1.50 10.44
CA LYS A 119 12.09 2.74 9.84
C LYS A 119 10.60 2.58 9.50
N PRO A 120 9.78 3.62 9.68
CA PRO A 120 8.35 3.50 9.46
C PRO A 120 8.04 3.25 7.98
N GLN A 121 7.16 2.29 7.70
CA GLN A 121 6.63 2.06 6.36
C GLN A 121 5.40 2.96 6.14
N THR A 122 5.44 3.73 5.04
CA THR A 122 4.36 4.63 4.62
C THR A 122 3.32 3.87 3.79
N THR A 123 2.08 3.84 4.26
CA THR A 123 0.88 3.53 3.46
C THR A 123 0.06 4.83 3.35
N TRP A 124 -1.01 4.89 2.56
CA TRP A 124 -1.72 6.15 2.30
C TRP A 124 -3.18 6.05 2.71
N ARG A 125 -3.73 7.16 3.21
CA ARG A 125 -5.12 7.25 3.68
C ARG A 125 -5.80 8.51 3.12
N THR A 126 -6.33 8.52 1.89
CA THR A 126 -7.21 9.59 1.36
C THR A 126 -8.64 9.53 1.91
N GLU A 127 -8.99 10.46 2.80
CA GLU A 127 -10.40 10.72 3.14
C GLU A 127 -10.97 11.76 2.17
N TRP A 128 -11.95 11.34 1.36
CA TRP A 128 -12.75 12.24 0.54
C TRP A 128 -13.99 12.67 1.33
N ARG A 129 -14.30 13.97 1.29
CA ARG A 129 -15.62 14.52 1.60
C ARG A 129 -16.21 15.04 0.30
N ARG A 130 -17.41 14.56 -0.05
CA ARG A 130 -18.35 15.36 -0.85
C ARG A 130 -18.93 16.47 0.01
#